data_AF-A0A350Y7F1-F1
#
_entry.id   AF-A0A350Y7F1-F1
#
_cell.length_a   1.000
_cell.length_b   1.000
_cell.length_c   1.000
_cell.angle_alpha   90.00
_cell.angle_beta   90.00
_cell.angle_gamma   90.00
#
_symmetry.space_group_name_H-M   'P 1'
#
loop_
_entity.id
_entity.type
_entity.pdbx_description
1 polymer ?
#
loop_
_entity_poly.entity_id
_entity_poly.type
_entity_poly.pdbx_seq_one_letter_code
_entity_poly.pdbx_strand_id
1 'polypeptide(L)'
;MKLRQTTTVLALTLFSFVQPASAIIEIWSGHKELNTNVDGCVGRAERLIQSQFDNLVEVGRGDFHRTGYFQDGSYRIVCFANGSGSTGVIFVAHEDLDVATQFGEILLNEL
;
A
#
# COMPACT_ATOMS: atom_id res chain seq x y z
N MET A 1 21.80 -63.83 -26.72
CA MET A 1 22.62 -62.60 -26.90
C MET A 1 21.67 -61.43 -27.15
N LYS A 2 21.93 -60.30 -26.50
CA LYS A 2 21.03 -59.17 -26.16
C LYS A 2 20.07 -58.65 -27.25
N LEU A 3 18.78 -58.55 -26.88
CA LEU A 3 17.84 -57.53 -27.39
C LEU A 3 18.29 -56.15 -26.86
N ARG A 4 18.34 -55.12 -27.70
CA ARG A 4 18.36 -53.73 -27.23
C ARG A 4 17.33 -52.91 -28.00
N GLN A 5 16.26 -52.61 -27.28
CA GLN A 5 15.17 -51.72 -27.65
C GLN A 5 15.69 -50.30 -27.88
N THR A 6 15.18 -49.68 -28.94
CA THR A 6 15.31 -48.26 -29.23
C THR A 6 14.52 -47.45 -28.20
N THR A 7 15.21 -46.66 -27.37
CA THR A 7 14.59 -45.78 -26.38
C THR A 7 14.22 -44.46 -27.05
N THR A 8 12.95 -44.31 -27.43
CA THR A 8 12.40 -43.03 -27.90
C THR A 8 12.15 -42.14 -26.68
N VAL A 9 12.93 -41.07 -26.52
CA VAL A 9 12.72 -40.06 -25.47
C VAL A 9 11.64 -39.09 -25.96
N LEU A 10 10.44 -39.21 -25.41
CA LEU A 10 9.33 -38.28 -25.63
C LEU A 10 9.56 -37.04 -24.74
N ALA A 11 10.13 -35.98 -25.30
CA ALA A 11 10.28 -34.70 -24.61
C ALA A 11 8.92 -33.97 -24.57
N LEU A 12 8.21 -34.07 -23.44
CA LEU A 12 7.08 -33.19 -23.14
C LEU A 12 7.61 -31.79 -22.81
N THR A 13 7.56 -30.87 -23.77
CA THR A 13 7.76 -29.44 -23.54
C THR A 13 6.51 -28.88 -22.85
N LEU A 14 6.52 -28.80 -21.51
CA LEU A 14 5.59 -27.96 -20.77
C LEU A 14 5.97 -26.49 -21.00
N PHE A 15 5.42 -25.88 -22.03
CA PHE A 15 5.32 -24.43 -22.12
C PHE A 15 4.23 -23.99 -21.12
N SER A 16 4.63 -23.79 -19.86
CA SER A 16 3.83 -23.03 -18.91
C SER A 16 3.72 -21.61 -19.44
N PHE A 17 2.58 -21.27 -20.04
CA PHE A 17 2.19 -19.89 -20.32
C PHE A 17 2.02 -19.20 -18.97
N VAL A 18 3.09 -18.59 -18.46
CA VAL A 18 3.03 -17.71 -17.30
C VAL A 18 2.31 -16.46 -17.78
N GLN A 19 0.99 -16.41 -17.61
CA GLN A 19 0.27 -15.16 -17.81
C GLN A 19 0.76 -14.18 -16.74
N PRO A 20 1.14 -12.95 -17.09
CA PRO A 20 1.50 -11.95 -16.09
C PRO A 20 0.28 -11.74 -15.20
N ALA A 21 0.44 -11.92 -13.89
CA ALA A 21 -0.58 -11.51 -12.93
C ALA A 21 -0.69 -9.99 -12.99
N SER A 22 -1.70 -9.49 -13.70
CA SER A 22 -2.06 -8.08 -13.69
C SER A 22 -2.94 -7.83 -12.46
N ALA A 23 -2.31 -7.50 -11.34
CA ALA A 23 -3.03 -6.94 -10.19
C ALA A 23 -3.52 -5.54 -10.60
N ILE A 24 -4.83 -5.34 -10.65
CA ILE A 24 -5.42 -4.01 -10.80
C ILE A 24 -5.35 -3.39 -9.41
N ILE A 25 -4.59 -2.30 -9.28
CA ILE A 25 -4.52 -1.55 -8.04
C ILE A 25 -5.57 -0.45 -8.08
N GLU A 26 -6.46 -0.47 -7.11
CA GLU A 26 -7.45 0.56 -6.87
C GLU A 26 -6.92 1.53 -5.82
N ILE A 27 -7.28 2.82 -5.96
CA ILE A 27 -6.78 3.88 -5.10
C ILE A 27 -7.97 4.65 -4.53
N TRP A 28 -8.02 4.71 -3.20
CA TRP A 28 -8.86 5.65 -2.46
C TRP A 28 -8.04 6.86 -2.03
N SER A 29 -8.65 8.05 -2.02
CA SER A 29 -8.03 9.25 -1.48
C SER A 29 -9.01 10.14 -0.72
N GLY A 30 -8.54 10.76 0.35
CA GLY A 30 -9.30 11.69 1.18
C GLY A 30 -8.44 12.81 1.76
N HIS A 31 -9.07 13.85 2.31
CA HIS A 31 -8.36 14.96 2.94
C HIS A 31 -9.09 15.48 4.19
N LYS A 32 -8.32 16.05 5.13
CA LYS A 32 -8.83 16.61 6.37
C LYS A 32 -8.08 17.89 6.73
N GLU A 33 -8.85 18.92 7.05
CA GLU A 33 -8.34 20.16 7.61
C GLU A 33 -8.02 19.99 9.10
N LEU A 34 -6.84 20.45 9.49
CA LEU A 34 -6.31 20.30 10.83
C LEU A 34 -5.93 21.68 11.37
N ASN A 35 -6.41 21.95 12.60
CA ASN A 35 -6.01 23.15 13.34
C ASN A 35 -4.63 22.95 13.99
N THR A 36 -3.61 22.76 13.17
CA THR A 36 -2.21 22.57 13.57
C THR A 36 -1.29 22.92 12.40
N ASN A 37 -0.01 23.19 12.66
CA ASN A 37 0.97 23.42 11.59
C ASN A 37 1.38 22.09 10.92
N VAL A 38 2.20 22.17 9.86
CA VAL A 38 2.66 20.97 9.12
C VAL A 38 3.33 19.95 10.04
N ASP A 39 4.22 20.38 10.93
CA ASP A 39 4.90 19.50 11.89
C ASP A 39 3.91 18.78 12.81
N GLY A 40 2.86 19.48 13.25
CA GLY A 40 1.79 18.91 14.05
C GLY A 40 0.96 17.88 13.28
N CYS A 41 0.66 18.12 12.00
CA CYS A 41 0.00 17.14 11.12
C CYS A 41 0.87 15.89 10.96
N VAL A 42 2.17 16.08 10.69
CA VAL A 42 3.13 14.99 10.54
C VAL A 42 3.24 14.18 11.83
N GLY A 43 3.34 14.84 12.99
CA GLY A 43 3.39 14.18 14.30
C GLY A 43 2.10 13.47 14.69
N ARG A 44 0.94 13.84 14.11
CA ARG A 44 -0.30 13.06 14.24
C ARG A 44 -0.27 11.83 13.35
N ALA A 45 0.14 11.98 12.08
CA ALA A 45 0.31 10.86 11.17
C ALA A 45 1.27 9.80 11.73
N GLU A 46 2.39 10.22 12.33
CA GLU A 46 3.32 9.31 13.01
C GLU A 46 2.71 8.53 14.16
N ARG A 47 2.00 9.23 15.06
CA ARG A 47 1.36 8.59 16.21
C ARG A 47 0.28 7.61 15.75
N LEU A 48 -0.49 7.96 14.74
CA LEU A 48 -1.50 7.09 14.15
C LEU A 48 -0.85 5.79 13.65
N ILE A 49 0.23 5.90 12.87
CA ILE A 49 0.95 4.75 12.31
C ILE A 49 1.55 3.88 13.42
N GLN A 50 2.10 4.50 14.46
CA GLN A 50 2.78 3.79 15.56
C GLN A 50 1.84 3.16 16.60
N SER A 51 0.63 3.70 16.79
CA SER A 51 -0.23 3.34 17.93
C SER A 51 -1.47 2.52 17.59
N GLN A 52 -1.96 2.57 16.36
CA GLN A 52 -3.25 1.95 16.01
C GLN A 52 -3.16 0.71 15.14
N PHE A 53 -1.97 0.41 14.60
CA PHE A 53 -1.85 -0.68 13.66
C PHE A 53 -0.56 -1.47 13.87
N ASP A 54 -0.68 -2.60 14.56
CA ASP A 54 0.41 -3.54 14.81
C ASP A 54 1.02 -4.12 13.52
N ASN A 55 0.32 -3.96 12.39
CA ASN A 55 0.67 -4.53 11.09
C ASN A 55 1.14 -3.48 10.07
N LEU A 56 1.28 -2.21 10.45
CA LEU A 56 1.82 -1.22 9.52
C LEU A 56 3.34 -1.29 9.49
N VAL A 57 3.85 -1.56 8.29
CA VAL A 57 5.28 -1.45 8.02
C VAL A 57 5.51 -0.06 7.45
N GLU A 58 6.07 0.83 8.25
CA GLU A 58 6.49 2.13 7.75
C GLU A 58 7.78 1.97 6.94
N VAL A 59 7.81 2.53 5.73
CA VAL A 59 8.94 2.40 4.79
C VAL A 59 9.48 3.73 4.29
N GLY A 60 8.78 4.83 4.54
CA GLY A 60 9.19 6.16 4.09
C GLY A 60 8.76 7.27 5.03
N ARG A 61 9.72 8.11 5.41
CA ARG A 61 9.51 9.38 6.10
C ARG A 61 10.14 10.52 5.31
N GLY A 62 9.42 11.63 5.21
CA GLY A 62 9.97 12.91 4.79
C GLY A 62 9.41 14.04 5.66
N ASP A 63 9.86 15.26 5.42
CA ASP A 63 9.51 16.42 6.26
C ASP A 63 7.99 16.69 6.33
N PHE A 64 7.24 16.22 5.34
CA PHE A 64 5.81 16.48 5.17
C PHE A 64 4.98 15.23 4.84
N HIS A 65 5.56 14.02 4.89
CA HIS A 65 4.80 12.81 4.54
C HIS A 65 5.24 11.55 5.28
N ARG A 66 4.30 10.62 5.43
CA ARG A 66 4.55 9.25 5.91
C ARG A 66 4.00 8.24 4.91
N THR A 67 4.76 7.20 4.64
CA THR A 67 4.44 6.15 3.66
C THR A 67 4.73 4.78 4.25
N GLY A 68 3.83 3.84 4.01
CA GLY A 68 3.96 2.49 4.53
C GLY A 68 3.14 1.48 3.74
N TYR A 69 3.21 0.25 4.23
CA TYR A 69 2.40 -0.88 3.77
C TYR A 69 1.41 -1.28 4.85
N PHE A 70 0.27 -1.81 4.42
CA PHE A 70 -0.76 -2.39 5.27
C PHE A 70 -1.31 -3.62 4.56
N GLN A 71 -1.26 -4.80 5.20
CA GLN A 71 -1.59 -6.07 4.52
C GLN A 71 -0.81 -6.19 3.19
N ASP A 72 -1.52 -6.27 2.06
CA ASP A 72 -0.96 -6.31 0.69
C ASP A 72 -1.10 -4.96 -0.05
N GLY A 73 -1.55 -3.92 0.64
CA GLY A 73 -1.70 -2.56 0.15
C GLY A 73 -0.62 -1.59 0.62
N SER A 74 -0.71 -0.34 0.15
CA SER A 74 0.17 0.76 0.57
C SER A 74 -0.60 2.03 0.88
N TYR A 75 -0.04 2.87 1.73
CA TYR A 75 -0.62 4.15 2.07
C TYR A 75 0.41 5.27 2.04
N ARG A 76 -0.09 6.49 1.83
CA ARG A 76 0.69 7.71 1.95
C ARG A 76 -0.16 8.81 2.57
N ILE A 77 0.34 9.39 3.66
CA ILE A 77 -0.21 10.58 4.30
C ILE A 77 0.72 11.75 3.98
N VAL A 78 0.16 12.84 3.46
CA VAL A 78 0.89 14.05 3.09
C VAL A 78 0.28 15.26 3.78
N CYS A 79 1.11 16.05 4.45
CA CYS A 79 0.70 17.24 5.18
C CYS A 79 1.13 18.50 4.43
N PHE A 80 0.20 19.41 4.21
CA PHE A 80 0.48 20.70 3.56
C PHE A 80 0.01 21.85 4.44
N ALA A 81 0.64 23.01 4.34
CA ALA A 81 0.15 24.21 4.99
C ALA A 81 -1.17 24.67 4.33
N ASN A 82 -2.16 25.04 5.15
CA ASN A 82 -3.40 25.65 4.68
C ASN A 82 -3.80 26.82 5.58
N GLY A 83 -3.56 28.04 5.11
CA GLY A 83 -3.81 29.26 5.88
C GLY A 83 -3.04 29.25 7.20
N SER A 84 -3.76 29.32 8.32
CA SER A 84 -3.19 29.24 9.67
C SER A 84 -3.03 27.80 10.20
N GLY A 85 -3.49 26.80 9.45
CA GLY A 85 -3.45 25.38 9.82
C GLY A 85 -2.74 24.52 8.77
N SER A 86 -3.16 23.26 8.67
CA SER A 86 -2.63 22.30 7.71
C SER A 86 -3.73 21.37 7.20
N THR A 87 -3.52 20.84 5.99
CA THR A 87 -4.36 19.79 5.41
C THR A 87 -3.57 18.49 5.36
N GLY A 88 -4.14 17.43 5.90
CA GLY A 88 -3.66 16.07 5.70
C GLY A 88 -4.38 15.43 4.52
N VAL A 89 -3.64 14.92 3.54
CA VAL A 89 -4.16 14.17 2.39
C VAL A 89 -3.69 12.74 2.50
N ILE A 90 -4.61 11.80 2.33
CA ILE A 90 -4.36 10.37 2.48
C ILE A 90 -4.63 9.68 1.15
N PHE A 91 -3.70 8.84 0.74
CA PHE A 91 -3.82 7.93 -0.39
C PHE A 91 -3.68 6.51 0.13
N VAL A 92 -4.59 5.63 -0.29
CA VAL A 92 -4.55 4.20 0.03
C VAL A 92 -4.71 3.43 -1.26
N ALA A 93 -3.79 2.51 -1.51
CA ALA A 93 -3.77 1.66 -2.68
C ALA A 93 -3.90 0.19 -2.25
N HIS A 94 -4.86 -0.52 -2.82
CA HIS A 94 -5.12 -1.95 -2.58
C HIS A 94 -5.71 -2.58 -3.84
N GLU A 95 -5.67 -3.91 -3.97
CA GLU A 95 -6.36 -4.62 -5.06
C GLU A 95 -7.89 -4.66 -4.92
N ASP A 96 -8.40 -4.18 -3.78
CA ASP A 96 -9.82 -4.16 -3.41
C ASP A 96 -10.16 -2.76 -2.91
N LEU A 97 -11.00 -2.04 -3.67
CA LEU A 97 -11.43 -0.68 -3.34
C LEU A 97 -12.16 -0.59 -2.00
N ASP A 98 -12.89 -1.62 -1.56
CA ASP A 98 -13.60 -1.57 -0.28
C ASP A 98 -12.61 -1.60 0.88
N VAL A 99 -11.53 -2.39 0.74
CA VAL A 99 -10.42 -2.41 1.70
C VAL A 99 -9.68 -1.07 1.69
N ALA A 100 -9.37 -0.53 0.51
CA ALA A 100 -8.72 0.77 0.39
C ALA A 100 -9.56 1.90 1.01
N THR A 101 -10.87 1.87 0.80
CA THR A 101 -11.83 2.85 1.31
C THR A 101 -11.96 2.77 2.81
N GLN A 102 -12.22 1.58 3.38
CA GLN A 102 -12.32 1.41 4.83
C GLN A 102 -11.04 1.86 5.53
N PHE A 103 -9.89 1.40 5.05
CA PHE A 103 -8.62 1.77 5.67
C PHE A 103 -8.39 3.29 5.55
N GLY A 104 -8.64 3.85 4.38
CA GLY A 104 -8.55 5.29 4.14
C GLY A 104 -9.42 6.14 5.05
N GLU A 105 -10.68 5.75 5.25
CA GLU A 105 -11.61 6.42 6.16
C GLU A 105 -11.16 6.33 7.61
N ILE A 106 -10.62 5.19 8.05
CA ILE A 106 -10.03 5.06 9.39
C ILE A 106 -8.86 6.03 9.54
N LEU A 107 -7.91 6.01 8.60
CA LEU A 107 -6.75 6.91 8.63
C LEU A 107 -7.20 8.38 8.68
N LEU A 108 -8.25 8.75 7.95
CA LEU A 108 -8.77 10.11 7.89
C LEU A 108 -9.44 10.53 9.20
N ASN A 109 -10.20 9.63 9.81
CA ASN A 109 -10.90 9.92 11.06
C ASN A 109 -9.93 10.15 12.22
N GLU A 110 -8.83 9.41 12.23
CA GLU A 110 -7.84 9.38 13.32
C GLU A 110 -6.72 10.43 13.19
N LEU A 111 -6.61 11.09 12.02
CA LEU A 111 -5.67 12.18 11.76
C LEU A 111 -6.06 13.50 12.47
#